data_AF-A0A1G1FS99-F1
#
_entry.id   AF-A0A1G1FS99-F1
#
_cell.length_a   1.000
_cell.length_b   1.000
_cell.length_c   1.000
_cell.angle_alpha   90.00
_cell.angle_beta   90.00
_cell.angle_gamma   90.00
#
_symmetry.space_group_name_H-M   'P 1'
#
loop_
_entity.id
_entity.type
_entity.pdbx_description
1 polymer ?
#
loop_
_entity_poly.entity_id
_entity_poly.type
_entity_poly.pdbx_seq_one_letter_code
_entity_poly.pdbx_strand_id
1 'polypeptide(L)' 'MQITGQVHALKVPFQVPISPERKIDRFVYVYLLYGERMWLIDTGVASSEVLIYDYPLRGAEGK' A
#
# COMPACT_ATOMS: atom_id res chain seq x y z
N MET A 1 0.14 7.87 -0.95
CA MET A 1 0.59 9.06 -1.70
C MET A 1 -0.31 9.20 -2.92
N GLN A 2 -0.98 10.34 -3.04
CA GLN A 2 -1.81 10.64 -4.21
C GLN A 2 -0.89 11.15 -5.33
N ILE A 3 -0.70 10.35 -6.39
CA ILE A 3 0.09 10.73 -7.56
C ILE A 3 -0.73 11.67 -8.44
N THR A 4 -2.00 11.32 -8.65
CA THR A 4 -3.02 12.13 -9.32
C THR A 4 -4.36 11.97 -8.58
N GLY A 5 -5.39 12.70 -9.00
CA GLY A 5 -6.78 12.51 -8.52
C GLY A 5 -7.29 11.07 -8.55
N GLN A 6 -6.72 10.22 -9.40
CA GLN A 6 -7.20 8.86 -9.66
C GLN A 6 -6.15 7.79 -9.35
N VAL A 7 -4.86 8.13 -9.24
CA VAL A 7 -3.78 7.17 -9.04
C VAL A 7 -3.13 7.40 -7.69
N HIS A 8 -3.26 6.42 -6.81
CA HIS A 8 -2.70 6.47 -5.47
C HIS A 8 -1.68 5.36 -5.29
N ALA A 9 -0.47 5.71 -4.88
CA ALA A 9 0.58 4.76 -4.52
C ALA A 9 0.61 4.59 -3.00
N LEU A 10 0.41 3.37 -2.52
CA LEU A 10 0.53 2.98 -1.11
C LEU A 10 1.88 2.31 -0.89
N LYS A 11 2.73 2.91 -0.06
CA LYS A 11 4.02 2.33 0.33
C LYS A 11 3.78 1.30 1.42
N VAL A 12 4.22 0.06 1.20
CA VAL A 12 4.14 -1.03 2.17
C VAL A 12 5.55 -1.35 2.66
N PRO A 13 5.94 -0.92 3.87
CA PRO A 13 7.23 -1.25 4.44
C PRO A 13 7.23 -2.67 5.02
N PHE A 14 8.36 -3.36 4.91
CA PHE A 14 8.58 -4.68 5.50
C PHE A 14 10.06 -4.91 5.76
N GLN A 15 10.38 -5.97 6.50
CA GLN A 15 11.75 -6.32 6.83
C GLN A 15 12.13 -7.67 6.22
N VAL A 16 13.32 -7.72 5.61
CA VAL A 16 13.88 -8.96 5.08
C VAL A 16 15.04 -9.40 5.99
N PRO A 17 15.00 -10.61 6.57
CA PRO A 17 16.15 -11.15 7.28
C PRO A 17 17.28 -11.49 6.30
N ILE A 18 18.50 -11.03 6.60
CA ILE A 18 19.71 -11.33 5.83
C ILE A 18 20.72 -12.16 6.64
N SER A 19 20.57 -12.18 7.96
CA SER A 19 21.22 -13.11 8.91
C SER A 19 20.31 -13.23 10.14
N PRO A 20 20.59 -14.16 11.08
CA PRO A 20 19.77 -14.29 12.30
C PRO A 20 19.68 -12.99 13.13
N GLU A 21 20.71 -12.16 13.10
CA GLU A 21 20.82 -10.92 13.88
C GLU A 21 20.52 -9.66 13.04
N ARG A 22 20.37 -9.79 11.71
CA ARG A 22 20.26 -8.65 10.81
C ARG A 22 19.02 -8.72 9.94
N LYS A 23 18.30 -7.62 9.94
CA LYS A 23 17.19 -7.34 9.03
C LYS A 23 17.48 -6.07 8.26
N ILE A 24 17.00 -6.01 7.03
CA ILE A 24 17.04 -4.79 6.21
C ILE A 24 15.62 -4.31 5.96
N ASP A 25 15.42 -3.01 6.07
CA ASP A 25 14.15 -2.38 5.72
C ASP A 25 14.01 -2.35 4.20
N ARG A 26 12.86 -2.82 3.73
CA ARG A 26 12.46 -2.79 2.33
C ARG A 26 11.05 -2.23 2.23
N PHE A 27 10.66 -1.88 1.03
CA PHE A 27 9.30 -1.49 0.75
C PHE A 27 8.94 -1.86 -0.68
N VAL A 28 7.64 -2.06 -0.90
CA VAL A 28 7.02 -2.14 -2.22
C VAL A 28 5.92 -1.08 -2.32
N TYR A 29 5.47 -0.83 -3.54
CA TYR A 29 4.28 -0.03 -3.78
C TYR A 29 3.14 -0.94 -4.23
N VAL A 30 1.96 -0.67 -3.67
CA VAL A 30 0.69 -1.12 -4.20
C VAL A 30 -0.01 0.10 -4.80
N TYR A 31 -0.68 -0.06 -5.93
CA TYR A 31 -1.37 1.07 -6.58
C TYR A 31 -2.87 0.85 -6.55
N LEU A 32 -3.59 1.91 -6.18
CA LEU A 32 -5.03 1.99 -6.25
C LEU A 32 -5.40 2.96 -7.37
N LEU A 33 -6.20 2.46 -8.31
CA LEU A 33 -6.76 3.26 -9.40
C LEU A 33 -8.24 3.53 -9.12
N TYR A 34 -8.60 4.79 -8.97
CA TYR A 34 -9.96 5.25 -8.72
C TYR A 34 -10.64 5.64 -10.04
N GLY A 35 -11.86 5.12 -10.25
CA GLY A 35 -12.77 5.48 -11.33
C GLY A 35 -14.19 5.06 -10.94
N GLU A 36 -15.03 4.69 -11.91
CA GLU A 36 -16.35 4.08 -11.62
C GLU A 36 -16.23 2.78 -10.81
N ARG A 37 -15.09 2.11 -10.95
CA ARG A 37 -14.65 0.98 -10.13
C ARG A 37 -13.27 1.29 -9.58
N MET A 38 -12.96 0.70 -8.42
CA MET A 38 -11.61 0.71 -7.87
C MET A 38 -10.85 -0.51 -8.35
N TRP A 39 -9.60 -0.30 -8.74
CA TRP A 39 -8.69 -1.39 -9.13
C TRP A 39 -7.46 -1.37 -8.25
N LEU A 40 -6.97 -2.57 -7.94
CA LEU A 40 -5.76 -2.80 -7.19
C LEU A 40 -4.70 -3.37 -8.15
N ILE A 41 -3.52 -2.74 -8.20
CA ILE A 41 -2.34 -3.30 -8.87
C ILE A 41 -1.38 -3.78 -7.79
N ASP A 42 -1.00 -5.06 -7.90
CA ASP A 42 -0.21 -5.81 -6.93
C ASP A 42 -0.93 -5.99 -5.57
N THR A 43 -0.39 -6.83 -4.70
CA THR A 43 -0.95 -7.17 -3.39
C THR A 43 0.02 -6.91 -2.23
N GLY A 44 1.23 -6.43 -2.54
CA GLY A 44 2.24 -6.09 -1.55
C GLY A 44 2.93 -7.34 -1.00
N VAL A 45 2.96 -7.48 0.32
CA VAL A 45 3.51 -8.65 1.02
C VAL A 45 2.46 -9.26 1.94
N ALA A 46 2.74 -10.44 2.51
CA ALA A 46 1.85 -11.05 3.49
C ALA A 46 1.48 -10.06 4.62
N SER A 47 0.19 -10.05 5.01
CA SER A 47 -0.39 -9.15 6.02
C SER A 47 -0.52 -7.67 5.62
N SER A 48 -0.38 -7.34 4.33
CA SER A 48 -0.57 -5.97 3.82
C SER A 48 -2.04 -5.60 3.60
N GLU A 49 -2.96 -6.56 3.64
CA GLU A 49 -4.38 -6.36 3.34
C GLU A 49 -5.01 -5.26 4.19
N VAL A 50 -4.66 -5.16 5.47
CA VAL A 50 -5.19 -4.12 6.37
C VAL A 50 -4.76 -2.72 5.91
N LEU A 51 -3.47 -2.55 5.58
CA LEU A 51 -2.96 -1.27 5.07
C LEU A 51 -3.62 -0.89 3.74
N ILE A 52 -3.88 -1.87 2.87
CA ILE A 52 -4.51 -1.66 1.56
C ILE A 52 -5.98 -1.28 1.72
N TYR A 53 -6.75 -1.99 2.56
CA TYR A 53 -8.17 -1.74 2.76
C TYR A 53 -8.47 -0.47 3.57
N ASP A 54 -7.61 -0.11 4.52
CA ASP A 54 -7.79 1.12 5.31
C ASP A 54 -7.53 2.39 4.50
N TYR A 55 -6.67 2.31 3.49
CA TYR A 55 -6.20 3.50 2.78
C TYR A 55 -7.33 4.25 2.06
N PRO A 56 -8.26 3.62 1.33
CA PRO A 56 -9.43 4.29 0.77
C PRO A 56 -10.38 4.90 1.82
N LEU A 57 -10.51 4.26 3.00
CA LEU A 57 -11.45 4.70 4.05
C LEU A 57 -11.00 6.01 4.72
N ARG A 58 -9.69 6.20 4.85
CA ARG A 58 -9.11 7.44 5.42
C ARG A 58 -9.38 8.69 4.57
N GLY A 59 -9.74 8.52 3.29
CA GLY A 59 -10.18 9.63 2.43
C GLY A 59 -11.68 9.95 2.54
N ALA A 60 -12.47 9.10 3.20
CA ALA A 60 -13.93 9.25 3.32
C ALA A 60 -14.35 10.04 4.58
N GLU A 61 -13.49 10.13 5.60
CA GLU A 61 -13.76 10.87 6.85
C GLU A 61 -13.62 12.40 6.71
N GLY A 62 -13.18 12.89 5.55
CA GLY A 62 -13.00 14.30 5.24
C GLY A 62 -14.01 14.90 4.26
N LYS A 63 -15.17 14.25 4.05
CA LYS A 63 -16.27 14.76 3.24
C LYS A 63 -17.54 14.93 4.06
#